data_AF-D0SQR6-F1
#
_entry.id   AF-D0SQR6-F1
#
_cell.length_a   1.000
_cell.length_b   1.000
_cell.length_c   1.000
_cell.angle_alpha   90.00
_cell.angle_beta   90.00
_cell.angle_gamma   90.00
#
_symmetry.space_group_name_H-M   'P 1'
#
loop_
_entity.id
_entity.type
_entity.pdbx_description
1 polymer ?
#
loop_
_entity_poly.entity_id
_entity_poly.type
_entity_poly.pdbx_seq_one_letter_code
_entity_poly.pdbx_strand_id
1 'polypeptide(L)'
;MLYWEKIYTPVLQQVHNKIWKSGSTWYGVKEGVIDIAGFGPMVSNNEKMKVLAVRDKIRNGQYIVFSGPLYKQDGTLLLGKGKHLSNTQLMSMNYFVKGVDAAYPK
;
A
#
# COMPACT_ATOMS: atom_id res chain seq x y z
N MET A 1 -10.34 2.40 -5.56
CA MET A 1 -11.03 3.68 -5.37
C MET A 1 -10.16 4.54 -4.47
N LEU A 2 -10.05 5.84 -4.80
CA LEU A 2 -9.33 6.84 -4.02
C LEU A 2 -10.35 7.81 -3.41
N TYR A 3 -10.23 8.05 -2.11
CA TYR A 3 -11.12 8.89 -1.32
C TYR A 3 -10.34 10.10 -0.81
N TRP A 4 -10.11 11.06 -1.71
CA TRP A 4 -9.28 12.24 -1.44
C TRP A 4 -9.87 13.18 -0.38
N GLU A 5 -11.19 13.14 -0.18
CA GLU A 5 -11.87 13.90 0.87
C GLU A 5 -11.35 13.53 2.28
N LYS A 6 -10.86 12.31 2.47
CA LYS A 6 -10.21 11.86 3.71
C LYS A 6 -8.89 12.58 4.00
N ILE A 7 -8.28 13.19 2.99
CA ILE A 7 -7.08 14.04 3.12
C ILE A 7 -7.45 15.52 3.10
N TYR A 8 -8.23 15.95 2.10
CA TYR A 8 -8.48 17.38 1.88
C TYR A 8 -9.33 18.01 2.97
N THR A 9 -10.38 17.34 3.44
CA THR A 9 -11.26 17.93 4.47
C THR A 9 -10.52 18.20 5.78
N PRO A 10 -9.75 17.25 6.35
CA PRO A 10 -8.93 17.53 7.54
C PRO A 10 -7.88 18.61 7.31
N VAL A 11 -7.22 18.64 6.15
CA VAL A 11 -6.21 19.66 5.84
C VAL A 11 -6.84 21.05 5.78
N LEU A 12 -7.96 21.21 5.08
CA LEU A 12 -8.67 22.50 5.00
C LEU A 12 -9.12 22.98 6.38
N GLN A 13 -9.60 22.08 7.24
CA GLN A 13 -9.95 22.40 8.63
C GLN A 13 -8.73 22.86 9.44
N GLN A 14 -7.59 22.18 9.30
CA GLN A 14 -6.35 22.59 9.98
C GLN A 14 -5.86 23.97 9.52
N VAL A 15 -5.97 24.26 8.21
CA VAL A 15 -5.63 25.57 7.65
C VAL A 15 -6.57 26.65 8.16
N HIS A 16 -7.89 26.40 8.13
CA HIS A 16 -8.89 27.31 8.67
C HIS A 16 -8.63 27.64 10.15
N ASN A 17 -8.30 26.62 10.94
CA ASN A 17 -7.98 26.75 12.36
C ASN A 17 -6.56 27.29 12.63
N LYS A 18 -5.76 27.58 11.58
CA LYS A 18 -4.36 28.04 11.67
C LYS A 18 -3.42 27.10 12.45
N ILE A 19 -3.75 25.81 12.51
CA ILE A 19 -2.93 24.78 13.19
C ILE A 19 -2.19 23.87 12.21
N TRP A 20 -2.40 24.05 10.91
CA TRP A 20 -1.74 23.26 9.88
C TRP A 20 -0.22 23.42 9.94
N LYS A 21 0.51 22.31 9.72
CA LYS A 21 1.97 22.28 9.64
C LYS A 21 2.40 21.51 8.39
N SER A 22 3.49 21.95 7.78
CA SER A 22 4.12 21.22 6.68
C SER A 22 4.58 19.84 7.12
N GLY A 23 4.36 18.84 6.27
CA GLY A 23 4.72 17.46 6.53
C GLY A 23 4.43 16.55 5.34
N SER A 24 4.88 15.30 5.43
CA SER A 24 4.57 14.26 4.44
C SER A 24 3.43 13.38 4.96
N THR A 25 2.54 12.97 4.05
CA THR A 25 1.41 12.10 4.35
C THR A 25 1.48 10.85 3.49
N TRP A 26 1.41 9.68 4.14
CA TRP A 26 1.34 8.39 3.47
C TRP A 26 0.16 7.61 4.01
N TYR A 27 -0.98 7.75 3.33
CA TYR A 27 -2.22 7.10 3.73
C TYR A 27 -2.63 6.04 2.71
N GLY A 28 -3.25 4.98 3.21
CA GLY A 28 -3.69 3.85 2.40
C GLY A 28 -5.02 3.29 2.88
N VAL A 29 -5.09 1.96 2.91
CA VAL A 29 -6.32 1.23 3.30
C VAL A 29 -6.66 1.44 4.77
N LYS A 30 -5.65 1.58 5.64
CA LYS A 30 -5.83 1.81 7.08
C LYS A 30 -6.59 3.10 7.35
N GLU A 31 -6.22 4.19 6.68
CA GLU A 31 -6.84 5.52 6.83
C GLU A 31 -8.11 5.67 5.98
N GLY A 32 -8.44 4.66 5.15
CA GLY A 32 -9.60 4.68 4.27
C GLY A 32 -9.46 5.59 3.05
N VAL A 33 -8.25 6.06 2.75
CA VAL A 33 -7.95 6.85 1.54
C VAL A 33 -8.00 5.96 0.30
N ILE A 34 -7.69 4.67 0.44
CA ILE A 34 -7.69 3.70 -0.64
C ILE A 34 -8.60 2.52 -0.26
N ASP A 35 -9.49 2.12 -1.17
CA ASP A 35 -10.25 0.88 -1.03
C ASP A 35 -10.51 0.21 -2.39
N ILE A 36 -11.09 -0.97 -2.39
CA ILE A 36 -11.54 -1.68 -3.58
C ILE A 36 -12.81 -0.99 -4.09
N ALA A 37 -12.82 -0.58 -5.36
CA ALA A 37 -13.97 0.15 -5.94
C ALA A 37 -15.21 -0.74 -6.12
N GLY A 38 -14.99 -2.04 -6.32
CA GLY A 38 -16.03 -3.03 -6.57
C GLY A 38 -15.43 -4.24 -7.29
N PHE A 39 -16.25 -5.26 -7.50
CA PHE A 39 -15.86 -6.47 -8.23
C PHE A 39 -16.70 -6.58 -9.49
N GLY A 40 -16.07 -6.92 -10.61
CA GLY A 40 -16.77 -7.19 -11.86
C GLY A 40 -17.71 -8.42 -11.74
N PRO A 41 -18.68 -8.56 -12.67
CA PRO A 41 -19.67 -9.62 -12.61
C PRO A 41 -19.09 -11.04 -12.71
N MET A 42 -17.90 -11.18 -13.31
CA MET A 42 -17.22 -12.48 -13.47
C MET A 42 -16.49 -12.97 -12.21
N VAL A 43 -16.40 -12.16 -11.15
CA VAL A 43 -15.74 -12.55 -9.90
C VAL A 43 -16.74 -13.31 -9.03
N SER A 44 -16.46 -14.57 -8.67
CA SER A 44 -17.35 -15.32 -7.78
C SER A 44 -17.29 -14.76 -6.36
N ASN A 45 -18.33 -15.06 -5.58
CA ASN A 45 -18.38 -14.63 -4.18
C ASN A 45 -17.20 -15.18 -3.36
N ASN A 46 -16.69 -16.37 -3.69
CA ASN A 46 -15.54 -16.94 -3.00
C ASN A 46 -14.27 -16.12 -3.24
N GLU A 47 -13.99 -15.70 -4.48
CA GLU A 47 -12.85 -14.81 -4.75
C GLU A 47 -13.01 -13.45 -4.08
N LYS A 48 -14.23 -12.88 -4.11
CA LYS A 48 -14.51 -11.59 -3.42
C LYS A 48 -14.15 -11.67 -1.95
N MET A 49 -14.60 -12.72 -1.25
CA MET A 49 -14.32 -12.90 0.17
C MET A 49 -12.82 -13.04 0.46
N LYS A 50 -12.07 -13.77 -0.38
CA LYS A 50 -10.61 -13.89 -0.24
C LYS A 50 -9.91 -12.53 -0.36
N VAL A 51 -10.29 -11.73 -1.36
CA VAL A 51 -9.71 -10.40 -1.56
C VAL A 51 -10.05 -9.47 -0.40
N LEU A 52 -11.31 -9.44 0.03
CA LEU A 52 -11.75 -8.61 1.17
C LEU A 52 -11.05 -9.00 2.47
N ALA A 53 -10.85 -10.30 2.72
CA ALA A 53 -10.12 -10.77 3.88
C ALA A 53 -8.65 -10.29 3.89
N VAL A 54 -7.98 -10.29 2.73
CA VAL A 54 -6.60 -9.74 2.63
C VAL A 54 -6.61 -8.23 2.81
N ARG A 55 -7.55 -7.51 2.19
CA ARG A 55 -7.73 -6.06 2.40
C ARG A 55 -7.86 -5.74 3.89
N ASP A 56 -8.66 -6.50 4.63
CA ASP A 56 -8.87 -6.25 6.06
C ASP A 56 -7.63 -6.53 6.89
N LYS A 57 -6.84 -7.55 6.53
CA LYS A 57 -5.51 -7.78 7.12
C LYS A 57 -4.52 -6.66 6.79
N ILE A 58 -4.60 -6.05 5.61
CA ILE A 58 -3.78 -4.86 5.29
C ILE A 58 -4.25 -3.68 6.13
N ARG A 59 -5.57 -3.46 6.22
CA ARG A 59 -6.18 -2.36 6.98
C ARG A 59 -5.76 -2.38 8.46
N ASN A 60 -5.77 -3.56 9.07
CA ASN A 60 -5.45 -3.72 10.50
C ASN A 60 -3.95 -3.97 10.77
N GLY A 61 -3.10 -3.97 9.74
CA GLY A 61 -1.65 -4.18 9.85
C GLY A 61 -1.20 -5.62 10.09
N GLN A 62 -2.10 -6.60 10.06
CA GLN A 62 -1.75 -8.04 10.15
C GLN A 62 -1.05 -8.55 8.89
N TYR A 63 -1.21 -7.87 7.75
CA TYR A 63 -0.55 -8.20 6.50
C TYR A 63 0.18 -6.98 5.95
N ILE A 64 1.51 -7.02 5.98
CA ILE A 64 2.39 -6.01 5.40
C ILE A 64 2.86 -6.52 4.04
N VAL A 65 2.46 -5.85 2.97
CA VAL A 65 2.65 -6.28 1.56
C VAL A 65 4.11 -6.59 1.25
N PHE A 66 5.03 -5.72 1.67
CA PHE A 66 6.46 -5.87 1.42
C PHE A 66 7.19 -6.46 2.63
N SER A 67 6.87 -7.72 2.94
CA SER A 67 7.51 -8.52 4.00
C SER A 67 8.38 -9.63 3.43
N GLY A 68 9.44 -9.98 4.16
CA GLY A 68 10.36 -11.05 3.77
C GLY A 68 9.86 -12.46 4.13
N PRO A 69 10.37 -13.51 3.47
CA PRO A 69 11.49 -13.48 2.53
C PRO A 69 11.10 -12.84 1.19
N LEU A 70 11.84 -11.80 0.78
CA LEU A 70 11.60 -11.05 -0.44
C LEU A 70 12.88 -11.03 -1.25
N TYR A 71 12.77 -11.34 -2.53
CA TYR A 71 13.89 -11.41 -3.46
C TYR A 71 13.70 -10.37 -4.56
N LYS A 72 14.80 -9.80 -5.04
CA LYS A 72 14.83 -9.01 -6.27
C LYS A 72 14.64 -9.93 -7.48
N GLN A 73 14.35 -9.32 -8.63
CA GLN A 73 14.19 -9.99 -9.91
C GLN A 73 15.42 -10.84 -10.29
N ASP A 74 16.62 -10.35 -9.98
CA ASP A 74 17.91 -11.03 -10.21
C ASP A 74 18.20 -12.20 -9.25
N GLY A 75 17.29 -12.49 -8.32
CA GLY A 75 17.44 -13.55 -7.32
C GLY A 75 18.15 -13.12 -6.03
N THR A 76 18.63 -11.89 -5.93
CA THR A 76 19.25 -11.35 -4.71
C THR A 76 18.23 -11.31 -3.57
N LEU A 77 18.58 -11.82 -2.40
CA LEU A 77 17.75 -11.68 -1.19
C LEU A 77 17.72 -10.20 -0.79
N LEU A 78 16.55 -9.59 -0.93
CA LEU A 78 16.31 -8.20 -0.53
C LEU A 78 16.02 -8.09 0.96
N LEU A 79 15.19 -9.01 1.48
CA LEU A 79 14.66 -8.92 2.83
C LEU A 79 14.49 -10.31 3.43
N GLY A 80 15.14 -10.57 4.56
CA GLY A 80 15.00 -11.84 5.30
C GLY A 80 13.62 -12.02 5.93
N LYS A 81 13.30 -13.26 6.31
CA LYS A 81 12.03 -13.62 6.96
C LYS A 81 11.76 -12.74 8.20
N GLY A 82 10.51 -12.29 8.34
CA GLY A 82 10.05 -11.50 9.50
C GLY A 82 10.42 -10.01 9.44
N LYS A 83 11.20 -9.58 8.44
CA LYS A 83 11.46 -8.15 8.19
C LYS A 83 10.45 -7.60 7.17
N HIS A 84 10.19 -6.29 7.20
CA HIS A 84 9.38 -5.57 6.22
C HIS A 84 10.11 -4.30 5.76
N LEU A 85 9.81 -3.82 4.56
CA LEU A 85 10.34 -2.55 4.08
C LEU A 85 9.72 -1.38 4.87
N SER A 86 10.55 -0.39 5.21
CA SER A 86 10.08 0.88 5.76
C SER A 86 9.49 1.76 4.65
N ASN A 87 8.67 2.74 5.04
CA ASN A 87 8.15 3.75 4.12
C ASN A 87 9.28 4.44 3.33
N THR A 88 10.37 4.82 3.99
CA THR A 88 11.52 5.44 3.30
C THR A 88 12.12 4.51 2.24
N GLN A 89 12.25 3.21 2.53
CA GLN A 89 12.75 2.25 1.54
C GLN A 89 11.78 2.05 0.37
N LEU A 90 10.47 2.08 0.63
CA LEU A 90 9.44 2.00 -0.39
C LEU A 90 9.42 3.23 -1.31
N MET A 91 9.61 4.44 -0.75
CA MET A 91 9.72 5.68 -1.54
C MET A 91 10.93 5.67 -2.47
N SER A 92 12.01 5.00 -2.07
CA SER A 92 13.24 4.90 -2.86
C SER A 92 13.36 3.59 -3.65
N MET A 93 12.26 2.84 -3.81
CA MET A 93 12.28 1.54 -4.47
C MET A 93 12.61 1.70 -5.97
N ASN A 94 13.75 1.14 -6.39
CA ASN A 94 14.30 1.26 -7.74
C ASN A 94 14.70 -0.10 -8.33
N TYR A 95 13.92 -1.14 -8.02
CA TYR A 95 14.13 -2.50 -8.48
C TYR A 95 12.80 -3.23 -8.57
N PHE A 96 12.77 -4.31 -9.35
CA PHE A 96 11.67 -5.24 -9.34
C PHE A 96 11.93 -6.43 -8.43
N VAL A 97 10.84 -7.02 -7.92
CA VAL A 97 10.87 -8.26 -7.14
C VAL A 97 10.87 -9.47 -8.06
N LYS A 98 11.27 -10.63 -7.53
CA LYS A 98 11.22 -11.91 -8.25
C LYS A 98 9.82 -12.17 -8.83
N GLY A 99 9.78 -12.59 -10.10
CA GLY A 99 8.54 -12.89 -10.83
C GLY A 99 8.01 -11.75 -11.72
N VAL A 100 8.65 -10.58 -11.71
CA VAL A 100 8.46 -9.57 -12.75
C VAL A 100 9.36 -9.93 -13.94
N ASP A 101 8.82 -9.96 -15.15
CA ASP A 101 9.59 -10.31 -16.36
C ASP A 101 10.21 -9.08 -17.05
N ALA A 102 9.68 -7.88 -16.78
CA ALA A 102 10.19 -6.64 -17.36
C ALA A 102 11.55 -6.26 -16.76
N ALA A 103 12.47 -5.78 -17.59
CA ALA A 103 13.72 -5.20 -17.09
C ALA A 103 13.45 -3.84 -16.42
N TYR A 104 14.14 -3.57 -15.30
CA TYR A 104 14.09 -2.25 -14.69
C TYR A 104 14.69 -1.21 -15.65
N PRO A 105 13.99 -0.09 -15.96
CA PRO A 105 14.51 0.96 -16.82
C PRO A 105 15.82 1.52 -16.28
N LYS A 106 16.83 1.66 -17.14
CA LYS A 106 18.12 2.23 -16.79
C LYS A 106 18.09 3.76 -16.73
#